data_AF-A0A7X4AJ06-F1
#
_entry.id   AF-A0A7X4AJ06-F1
#
_cell.length_a   1.000
_cell.length_b   1.000
_cell.length_c   1.000
_cell.angle_alpha   90.00
_cell.angle_beta   90.00
_cell.angle_gamma   90.00
#
_symmetry.space_group_name_H-M   'P 1'
#
loop_
_entity.id
_entity.type
_entity.pdbx_description
1 polymer ?
#
loop_
_entity_poly.entity_id
_entity_poly.type
_entity_poly.pdbx_seq_one_letter_code
_entity_poly.pdbx_strand_id
1 'polypeptide(L)' 'MKPVNEFPEGRDDERVHRVLHHYESQTEDEALEEDEATLEDARQTLMKIPNELVGPVRALLSQHAK' A
#
# COMPACT_ATOMS: atom_id res chain seq x y z
N MET A 1 -18.16 -28.66 5.66
CA MET A 1 -18.06 -27.19 5.48
C MET A 1 -16.67 -26.88 4.96
N LYS A 2 -16.53 -26.13 3.87
CA LYS A 2 -15.21 -25.66 3.42
C LYS A 2 -14.72 -24.63 4.44
N PRO A 3 -13.46 -24.67 4.91
CA PRO A 3 -12.95 -23.62 5.77
C PRO A 3 -13.08 -22.30 5.01
N VAL A 4 -13.72 -21.31 5.63
CA VAL A 4 -13.69 -19.93 5.15
C VAL A 4 -12.22 -19.55 5.21
N ASN A 5 -11.60 -19.25 4.08
CA ASN A 5 -10.26 -18.68 4.09
C ASN A 5 -10.36 -17.38 4.89
N GLU A 6 -9.63 -17.26 5.99
CA GLU A 6 -9.62 -16.07 6.83
C GLU A 6 -9.07 -14.84 6.08
N PHE A 7 -8.38 -15.11 4.98
CA PHE A 7 -7.74 -14.09 4.16
C PHE A 7 -8.55 -13.74 2.90
N PRO A 8 -8.56 -12.44 2.51
CA PRO A 8 -9.10 -11.98 1.23
C PRO A 8 -8.44 -12.68 0.03
N GLU A 9 -9.11 -12.65 -1.12
CA GLU A 9 -8.56 -13.16 -2.37
C GLU A 9 -7.21 -12.51 -2.71
N GLY A 10 -6.20 -13.32 -3.02
CA GLY A 10 -4.83 -12.87 -3.25
C GLY A 10 -3.98 -12.63 -1.99
N ARG A 11 -4.51 -12.94 -0.80
CA ARG A 11 -3.77 -13.03 0.45
C ARG A 11 -3.86 -14.46 1.00
N ASP A 12 -2.71 -15.02 1.35
CA ASP A 12 -2.58 -16.30 2.02
C ASP A 12 -1.75 -16.12 3.30
N ASP A 13 -1.76 -17.16 4.13
CA ASP A 13 -1.09 -17.17 5.43
C ASP A 13 0.41 -16.87 5.32
N GLU A 14 1.06 -17.40 4.28
CA GLU A 14 2.49 -17.22 4.02
C GLU A 14 2.83 -15.76 3.73
N ARG A 15 2.01 -15.10 2.87
CA ARG A 15 2.17 -13.68 2.57
C ARG A 15 1.93 -12.83 3.82
N VAL A 16 0.95 -13.17 4.64
CA VAL A 16 0.67 -12.43 5.88
C VAL A 16 1.84 -12.53 6.85
N HIS A 17 2.37 -13.74 7.09
CA HIS A 17 3.53 -13.93 7.96
C HIS A 17 4.79 -13.21 7.45
N ARG A 18 5.02 -13.22 6.13
CA ARG A 18 6.14 -12.48 5.53
C ARG A 18 6.03 -10.97 5.74
N VAL A 19 4.82 -10.42 5.62
CA VAL A 19 4.56 -8.99 5.89
C VAL A 19 4.73 -8.66 7.36
N LEU A 20 4.23 -9.50 8.26
CA LEU A 20 4.38 -9.31 9.71
C LEU A 20 5.86 -9.33 10.11
N HIS A 21 6.62 -10.33 9.66
CA HIS A 21 8.06 -10.41 9.94
C HIS A 21 8.81 -9.18 9.42
N HIS A 22 8.48 -8.67 8.23
CA HIS A 22 9.07 -7.45 7.67
C HIS A 22 8.91 -6.27 8.64
N TYR A 23 7.67 -5.95 9.02
CA TYR A 23 7.38 -4.83 9.91
C TYR A 23 7.88 -5.03 11.35
N GLU A 24 7.91 -6.26 11.86
CA GLU A 24 8.44 -6.55 13.21
C GLU A 24 9.96 -6.43 13.29
N SER A 25 10.67 -6.68 12.18
CA SER A 25 12.13 -6.59 12.10
C SER A 25 12.64 -5.23 11.62
N GLN A 26 11.74 -4.37 11.15
CA GLN A 26 12.07 -3.05 10.60
C GLN A 26 12.60 -2.13 11.69
N THR A 27 13.67 -1.41 11.40
CA THR A 27 14.18 -0.34 12.26
C THR A 27 13.35 0.94 12.12
N GLU A 28 13.42 1.83 13.11
CA GLU A 28 12.70 3.12 13.03
C GLU A 28 13.15 3.95 11.81
N ASP A 29 14.44 3.90 11.47
CA ASP A 29 15.00 4.60 10.30
C ASP A 29 14.46 4.02 8.98
N GLU A 30 14.36 2.69 8.85
CA GLU A 30 13.79 2.05 7.65
C GLU A 30 12.29 2.31 7.51
N ALA A 31 11.54 2.38 8.61
CA ALA A 31 10.13 2.75 8.60
C ALA A 31 9.94 4.20 8.13
N LEU A 32 10.80 5.10 8.60
CA LEU A 32 10.81 6.50 8.17
C LEU A 32 11.16 6.62 6.68
N GLU A 33 12.18 5.91 6.21
CA GLU A 33 12.57 5.90 4.79
C GLU A 33 11.44 5.35 3.89
N GLU A 34 10.72 4.31 4.29
CA GLU A 34 9.56 3.81 3.51
C GLU A 34 8.44 4.87 3.41
N ASP A 35 8.17 5.60 4.49
CA ASP A 35 7.18 6.67 4.53
C ASP A 35 7.63 7.91 3.71
N GLU A 36 8.92 8.22 3.70
CA GLU A 36 9.49 9.40 3.02
C GLU A 36 9.89 9.15 1.56
N ALA A 37 10.24 7.92 1.16
CA ALA A 37 10.66 7.58 -0.21
C ALA A 37 9.59 7.89 -1.26
N THR A 38 8.31 7.84 -0.88
CA THR A 38 7.21 8.23 -1.76
C THR A 38 7.20 9.75 -2.02
N LEU A 39 7.76 10.55 -1.11
CA LEU A 39 7.88 12.01 -1.23
C LEU A 39 9.07 12.42 -2.11
N GLU A 40 10.10 11.57 -2.21
CA GLU A 40 11.34 11.85 -2.96
C GLU A 40 11.27 11.49 -4.46
N ASP A 41 10.26 10.71 -4.89
CA ASP A 41 10.11 10.38 -6.32
C ASP A 41 9.72 11.63 -7.13
N ALA A 42 10.70 12.21 -7.84
CA ALA A 42 10.52 13.38 -8.70
C ALA A 42 9.52 13.17 -9.85
N ARG A 43 9.06 11.94 -10.11
CA ARG A 43 7.99 11.63 -11.08
C ARG A 43 6.60 11.76 -10.47
N GLN A 44 6.50 11.91 -9.15
CA GLN A 44 5.24 12.05 -8.43
C GLN A 44 5.12 13.46 -7.85
N THR A 45 3.89 13.85 -7.50
CA THR A 45 3.60 15.17 -6.93
C THR A 45 2.52 15.01 -5.88
N LEU A 46 2.75 15.60 -4.71
CA LEU A 46 1.76 15.64 -3.64
C LEU A 46 0.78 16.80 -3.89
N MET A 47 -0.51 16.50 -3.88
CA MET A 47 -1.56 17.51 -4.01
C MET A 47 -2.66 17.27 -3.00
N LYS A 48 -3.26 18.35 -2.48
CA LYS A 48 -4.48 18.25 -1.65
C LYS A 48 -5.66 17.91 -2.55
N ILE A 49 -6.44 16.91 -2.14
CA ILE A 49 -7.65 16.47 -2.83
C ILE A 49 -8.78 16.45 -1.82
N PRO A 50 -9.93 17.10 -2.09
CA PRO A 50 -11.14 16.92 -1.29
C PRO A 50 -11.53 15.43 -1.21
N ASN A 51 -11.94 14.95 -0.02
CA ASN A 51 -12.20 13.52 0.20
C ASN A 51 -13.19 12.92 -0.80
N GLU A 52 -14.22 13.68 -1.20
CA GLU A 52 -15.21 13.25 -2.19
C GLU A 52 -14.62 12.98 -3.59
N LEU A 53 -13.47 13.57 -3.90
CA LEU A 53 -12.78 13.42 -5.19
C LEU A 53 -11.71 12.33 -5.19
N VAL A 54 -11.39 11.74 -4.03
CA VAL A 54 -10.36 10.69 -3.94
C VAL A 54 -10.70 9.49 -4.82
N GLY A 55 -11.97 9.04 -4.81
CA GLY A 55 -12.43 7.94 -5.66
C GLY A 55 -12.27 8.22 -7.15
N PRO A 56 -12.85 9.32 -7.67
CA PRO A 56 -12.68 9.74 -9.07
C PRO A 56 -11.22 9.89 -9.51
N VAL A 57 -10.37 10.51 -8.70
CA VAL A 57 -8.93 10.68 -9.03
C VAL A 57 -8.23 9.32 -9.11
N ARG A 58 -8.48 8.41 -8.16
CA ARG A 58 -7.91 7.06 -8.20
C ARG A 58 -8.31 6.30 -9.46
N ALA A 59 -9.57 6.41 -9.87
CA ALA A 59 -10.07 5.79 -11.09
C ALA A 59 -9.39 6.38 -12.35
N LEU A 60 -9.14 7.68 -12.38
CA LEU A 60 -8.37 8.32 -13.46
C LEU A 60 -6.94 7.78 -13.50
N LEU A 61 -6.23 7.76 -12.36
CA LEU A 61 -4.85 7.27 -12.28
C LEU A 61 -4.72 5.81 -12.76
N SER A 62 -5.67 4.95 -12.41
CA SER A 62 -5.67 3.54 -12.84
C SER A 62 -5.74 3.36 -14.36
N GLN A 63 -6.29 4.32 -15.10
CA GLN A 63 -6.32 4.28 -16.58
C GLN A 63 -4.97 4.62 -17.21
N HIS A 64 -4.08 5.26 -16.45
CA HIS A 64 -2.76 5.69 -16.90
C HIS A 64 -1.62 4.86 -16.30
N ALA A 65 -1.90 4.03 -15.29
CA ALA A 65 -0.98 3.04 -14.76
C ALA A 65 -0.71 1.96 -15.83
N LYS A 66 0.50 1.97 -16.40
CA LYS A 66 1.00 0.89 -17.28
C LYS A 66 1.53 -0.26 -16.46
#